data_AF-A0AAU4C225-F1
#
_entry.id   AF-A0AAU4C225-F1
#
_cell.length_a   1.000
_cell.length_b   1.000
_cell.length_c   1.000
_cell.angle_alpha   90.00
_cell.angle_beta   90.00
_cell.angle_gamma   90.00
#
_symmetry.space_group_name_H-M   'P 1'
#
loop_
_entity.id
_entity.type
_entity.pdbx_description
1 polymer ?
#
loop_
_entity_poly.entity_id
_entity_poly.type
_entity_poly.pdbx_seq_one_letter_code
_entity_poly.pdbx_strand_id
1 'polypeptide(L)'
;MVFTGFGVLIGPIGLDVLDLGHDAAPVLTLIEAALALLLFTDSMTVRRRDLRTGGFLPLRLLAIGLPLSIGLGWLLAWPLLPGLTLWEFALLGALLAPTDAALGKTARSSPRVPPLVRNGRVVAATIGLSILLHGMSAPYFADLYGNWYDAAKTTTPDLREAQDTSEGFGKQHGGSRRLR
;
A
#
# COMPACT_ATOMS: atom_id res chain seq x y z
N MET A 1 -1.43 -0.94 -24.85
CA MET A 1 -1.99 0.21 -25.58
C MET A 1 -3.51 0.21 -25.60
N VAL A 2 -4.19 -0.90 -25.90
CA VAL A 2 -5.66 -0.95 -25.89
C VAL A 2 -6.27 -0.53 -24.54
N PHE A 3 -5.78 -1.07 -23.42
CA PHE A 3 -6.29 -0.73 -22.08
C PHE A 3 -6.06 0.75 -21.71
N THR A 4 -4.86 1.27 -21.98
CA THR A 4 -4.52 2.69 -21.80
C THR A 4 -5.41 3.59 -22.68
N GLY A 5 -5.63 3.19 -23.93
CA GLY A 5 -6.49 3.91 -24.86
C GLY A 5 -7.95 3.94 -24.40
N PHE A 6 -8.46 2.83 -23.88
CA PHE A 6 -9.81 2.77 -23.30
C PHE A 6 -9.93 3.64 -22.04
N GLY A 7 -8.91 3.64 -21.17
CA GLY A 7 -8.86 4.51 -19.99
C GLY A 7 -8.84 5.99 -20.36
N VAL A 8 -8.06 6.38 -21.37
CA VAL A 8 -8.06 7.76 -21.90
C VAL A 8 -9.40 8.11 -22.55
N LEU A 9 -10.01 7.16 -23.27
CA LEU A 9 -11.30 7.35 -23.92
C LEU A 9 -12.44 7.52 -22.90
N ILE A 10 -12.44 6.82 -21.77
CA ILE A 10 -13.48 6.95 -20.73
C ILE A 10 -13.19 8.16 -19.82
N GLY A 11 -11.93 8.51 -19.63
CA GLY A 11 -11.50 9.61 -18.77
C GLY A 11 -11.88 11.00 -19.31
N PRO A 12 -11.51 12.05 -18.56
CA PRO A 12 -11.93 13.43 -18.85
C PRO A 12 -11.41 13.99 -20.18
N ILE A 13 -10.38 13.38 -20.75
CA ILE A 13 -9.84 13.76 -22.07
C ILE A 13 -10.68 13.19 -23.22
N GLY A 14 -11.41 12.08 -22.99
CA GLY A 14 -12.19 11.38 -24.00
C GLY A 14 -13.69 11.69 -23.90
N LEU A 15 -14.43 10.79 -23.26
CA LEU A 15 -15.88 10.80 -23.12
C LEU A 15 -16.36 11.50 -21.84
N ASP A 16 -15.44 11.89 -20.95
CA ASP A 16 -15.72 12.59 -19.70
C ASP A 16 -16.74 11.87 -18.80
N VAL A 17 -16.66 10.53 -18.79
CA VAL A 17 -17.56 9.67 -18.01
C VAL A 17 -17.09 9.56 -16.55
N LEU A 18 -15.81 9.85 -16.29
CA LEU A 18 -15.18 9.82 -14.97
C LEU A 18 -14.66 11.21 -14.62
N ASP A 19 -15.32 11.86 -13.65
CA ASP A 19 -14.86 13.14 -13.12
C ASP A 19 -13.85 12.86 -12.00
N LEU A 20 -12.56 13.08 -12.27
CA LEU A 20 -11.49 12.83 -11.31
C LEU A 20 -11.60 13.68 -10.04
N GLY A 21 -12.40 14.76 -10.02
CA GLY A 21 -12.67 15.52 -8.81
C GLY A 21 -13.66 14.82 -7.86
N HIS A 22 -14.65 14.11 -8.42
CA HIS A 22 -15.70 13.44 -7.64
C HIS A 22 -15.43 11.94 -7.44
N ASP A 23 -14.90 11.28 -8.47
CA ASP A 23 -14.72 9.83 -8.52
C ASP A 23 -13.33 9.37 -8.05
N ALA A 24 -12.42 10.28 -7.70
CA ALA A 24 -11.07 9.90 -7.24
C ALA A 24 -11.09 8.95 -6.04
N ALA A 25 -11.96 9.20 -5.06
CA ALA A 25 -12.05 8.35 -3.87
C ALA A 25 -12.45 6.89 -4.21
N PRO A 26 -13.58 6.63 -4.89
CA PRO A 26 -13.95 5.27 -5.28
C PRO A 26 -12.96 4.64 -6.26
N VAL A 27 -12.37 5.41 -7.19
CA VAL A 27 -11.33 4.91 -8.11
C VAL A 27 -10.08 4.49 -7.35
N LEU A 28 -9.63 5.28 -6.36
CA LEU A 28 -8.47 4.94 -5.55
C LEU A 28 -8.73 3.67 -4.73
N THR A 29 -9.90 3.54 -4.09
CA THR A 29 -10.29 2.32 -3.38
C THR A 29 -10.29 1.10 -4.29
N LEU A 30 -10.76 1.24 -5.52
CA LEU A 30 -10.73 0.16 -6.52
C LEU A 30 -9.30 -0.22 -6.90
N ILE A 31 -8.42 0.77 -7.12
CA ILE A 31 -7.00 0.55 -7.43
C ILE A 31 -6.30 -0.13 -6.24
N GLU A 32 -6.53 0.34 -5.02
CA GLU A 32 -5.97 -0.26 -3.80
C GLU A 32 -6.41 -1.72 -3.65
N ALA A 33 -7.70 -2.00 -3.82
CA ALA A 33 -8.23 -3.36 -3.78
C ALA A 33 -7.64 -4.24 -4.89
N ALA A 34 -7.52 -3.71 -6.10
CA ALA A 34 -6.92 -4.42 -7.23
C ALA A 34 -5.44 -4.73 -6.98
N LEU A 35 -4.67 -3.75 -6.48
CA LEU A 35 -3.27 -3.91 -6.11
C LEU A 35 -3.11 -4.93 -4.98
N ALA A 36 -3.94 -4.86 -3.94
CA ALA A 36 -3.94 -5.81 -2.83
C ALA A 36 -4.23 -7.24 -3.34
N LEU A 37 -5.25 -7.42 -4.17
CA LEU A 37 -5.60 -8.71 -4.75
C LEU A 37 -4.49 -9.26 -5.67
N LEU A 38 -3.89 -8.40 -6.49
CA LEU A 38 -2.77 -8.76 -7.37
C LEU A 38 -1.56 -9.24 -6.56
N LEU A 39 -1.18 -8.48 -5.53
CA LEU A 39 -0.07 -8.81 -4.64
C LEU A 39 -0.33 -10.08 -3.84
N PHE A 40 -1.56 -10.26 -3.35
CA PHE A 40 -2.01 -11.46 -2.67
C PHE A 40 -1.93 -12.68 -3.58
N THR A 41 -2.43 -12.56 -4.81
CA THR A 41 -2.40 -13.62 -5.82
C THR A 41 -0.96 -14.00 -6.18
N ASP A 42 -0.08 -13.03 -6.43
CA ASP A 42 1.33 -13.32 -6.74
C ASP A 42 2.01 -14.03 -5.56
N SER A 43 1.74 -13.60 -4.33
CA SER A 43 2.22 -14.21 -3.08
C SER A 43 1.77 -15.67 -2.91
N MET A 44 0.51 -15.99 -3.22
CA MET A 44 -0.01 -17.36 -3.16
C MET A 44 0.72 -18.32 -4.10
N THR A 45 1.25 -17.83 -5.22
CA THR A 45 1.98 -18.70 -6.16
C THR A 45 3.41 -19.03 -5.72
N VAL A 46 3.97 -18.30 -4.75
CA VAL A 46 5.37 -18.42 -4.32
C VAL A 46 5.58 -19.73 -3.55
N ARG A 47 6.33 -20.67 -4.13
CA ARG A 47 6.68 -21.93 -3.46
C ARG A 47 7.89 -21.73 -2.55
N ARG A 48 7.77 -22.09 -1.28
CA ARG A 48 8.84 -22.04 -0.26
C ARG A 48 10.12 -22.80 -0.67
N ARG A 49 10.00 -23.86 -1.47
CA ARG A 49 11.13 -24.64 -1.99
C ARG A 49 11.97 -23.87 -3.02
N ASP A 50 11.33 -23.02 -3.83
CA ASP A 50 12.00 -22.21 -4.86
C ASP A 50 12.87 -21.10 -4.23
N LEU A 51 12.48 -20.59 -3.06
CA LEU A 51 13.24 -19.60 -2.28
C LEU A 51 14.52 -20.19 -1.66
N ARG A 52 14.51 -21.47 -1.26
CA ARG A 52 15.65 -22.10 -0.58
C ARG A 52 16.76 -22.56 -1.52
N THR A 53 16.44 -22.99 -2.74
CA THR A 53 17.44 -23.56 -3.67
C THR A 53 17.86 -22.58 -4.77
N GLY A 54 17.11 -21.49 -5.00
CA GLY A 54 17.40 -20.49 -6.04
C GLY A 54 17.18 -19.03 -5.64
N GLY A 55 16.96 -18.72 -4.36
CA GLY A 55 16.58 -17.39 -3.87
C GLY A 55 17.66 -16.31 -3.86
N PHE A 56 18.94 -16.66 -4.06
CA PHE A 56 20.05 -15.71 -3.97
C PHE A 56 20.10 -14.70 -5.13
N LEU A 57 19.85 -15.14 -6.38
CA LEU A 57 19.79 -14.23 -7.54
C LEU A 57 18.66 -13.20 -7.42
N PRO A 58 17.41 -13.64 -7.15
CA PRO A 58 16.27 -12.75 -6.98
C PRO A 58 16.49 -11.74 -5.81
N LEU A 59 17.07 -12.19 -4.69
CA LEU A 59 17.36 -11.33 -3.54
C LEU A 59 18.42 -10.27 -3.84
N ARG A 60 19.50 -10.63 -4.56
CA ARG A 60 20.55 -9.66 -4.95
C ARG A 60 20.03 -8.61 -5.91
N LEU A 61 19.17 -9.01 -6.85
CA LEU A 61 18.51 -8.09 -7.78
C LEU A 61 17.57 -7.12 -7.05
N LEU A 62 16.95 -7.52 -5.93
CA LEU A 62 16.21 -6.56 -5.12
C LEU A 62 17.14 -5.66 -4.32
N ALA A 63 18.02 -6.26 -3.53
CA ALA A 63 18.79 -5.53 -2.54
C ALA A 63 19.75 -4.52 -3.18
N ILE A 64 20.20 -4.80 -4.41
CA ILE A 64 21.11 -3.94 -5.16
C ILE A 64 20.39 -3.31 -6.35
N GLY A 65 19.67 -4.09 -7.14
CA GLY A 65 19.08 -3.62 -8.39
C GLY A 65 17.91 -2.64 -8.17
N LEU A 66 17.10 -2.81 -7.13
CA LEU A 66 16.01 -1.86 -6.85
C LEU A 66 16.54 -0.50 -6.37
N PRO A 67 17.44 -0.40 -5.37
CA PRO A 67 18.06 0.88 -5.02
C PRO A 67 18.81 1.53 -6.19
N LEU A 68 19.51 0.73 -7.00
CA LEU A 68 20.19 1.24 -8.19
C LEU A 68 19.18 1.82 -9.19
N SER A 69 18.05 1.17 -9.40
CA SER A 69 16.99 1.63 -10.31
C SER A 69 16.33 2.91 -9.79
N ILE A 70 16.10 3.01 -8.48
CA ILE A 70 15.59 4.24 -7.83
C ILE A 70 16.59 5.38 -8.04
N GLY A 71 17.88 5.13 -7.78
CA GLY A 71 18.94 6.13 -7.98
C GLY A 71 19.08 6.55 -9.44
N LEU A 72 18.92 5.62 -10.38
CA LEU A 72 18.94 5.91 -11.81
C LEU A 72 17.73 6.75 -12.24
N GLY A 73 16.54 6.44 -11.72
CA GLY A 73 15.33 7.22 -11.94
C GLY A 73 15.43 8.64 -11.37
N TRP A 74 15.98 8.77 -10.16
CA TRP A 74 16.30 10.05 -9.54
C TRP A 74 17.27 10.88 -10.39
N LEU A 75 18.36 10.26 -10.85
CA LEU A 75 19.37 10.91 -11.69
C LEU A 75 18.80 11.32 -13.06
N LEU A 76 17.91 10.51 -13.64
CA LEU A 76 17.27 10.80 -14.92
C LEU A 76 16.19 11.88 -14.80
N ALA A 77 15.50 11.97 -13.66
CA ALA A 77 14.49 12.99 -13.41
C ALA A 77 15.10 14.38 -13.23
N TRP A 78 16.31 14.47 -12.65
CA TRP A 78 17.04 15.72 -12.43
C TRP A 78 17.17 16.62 -13.67
N PRO A 79 17.64 16.14 -14.85
CA PRO A 79 17.73 16.96 -16.06
C PRO A 79 16.39 17.12 -16.80
N LEU A 80 15.45 16.19 -16.66
CA LEU A 80 14.18 16.20 -17.41
C LEU A 80 13.14 17.16 -16.82
N LEU A 81 13.14 17.32 -15.49
CA LEU A 81 12.12 18.06 -14.74
C LEU A 81 12.77 19.13 -13.87
N PRO A 82 13.30 20.22 -14.47
CA PRO A 82 13.88 21.31 -13.70
C PRO A 82 12.79 22.00 -12.87
N GLY A 83 12.94 21.98 -11.54
CA GLY A 83 12.02 22.62 -10.60
C GLY A 83 11.49 21.71 -9.49
N LEU A 84 11.70 20.40 -9.59
CA LEU A 84 11.36 19.46 -8.52
C LEU A 84 12.44 19.45 -7.43
N THR A 85 12.00 19.20 -6.20
CA THR A 85 12.84 19.02 -5.03
C THR A 85 13.58 17.68 -5.06
N LEU A 86 14.63 17.58 -4.25
CA LEU A 86 15.44 16.36 -4.13
C LEU A 86 14.59 15.11 -3.80
N TRP A 87 13.54 15.30 -2.98
CA TRP A 87 12.62 14.26 -2.55
C TRP A 87 11.63 13.86 -3.63
N GLU A 88 11.15 14.80 -4.45
CA GLU A 88 10.24 14.50 -5.57
C GLU A 88 10.92 13.66 -6.64
N PHE A 89 12.20 13.93 -6.95
CA PHE A 89 12.98 13.06 -7.82
C PHE A 89 13.11 11.65 -7.25
N ALA A 90 13.24 11.52 -5.92
CA ALA A 90 13.40 10.23 -5.27
C ALA A 90 12.09 9.45 -5.27
N LEU A 91 10.96 10.15 -5.08
CA LEU A 91 9.61 9.60 -5.20
C LEU A 91 9.33 9.14 -6.64
N LEU A 92 9.69 9.94 -7.65
CA LEU A 92 9.56 9.55 -9.06
C LEU A 92 10.43 8.34 -9.38
N GLY A 93 11.68 8.32 -8.90
CA GLY A 93 12.57 7.16 -9.01
C GLY A 93 11.98 5.92 -8.35
N ALA A 94 11.39 6.05 -7.15
CA ALA A 94 10.74 4.97 -6.43
C ALA A 94 9.46 4.47 -7.10
N LEU A 95 8.68 5.35 -7.73
CA LEU A 95 7.48 5.01 -8.48
C LEU A 95 7.81 4.30 -9.80
N LEU A 96 8.91 4.68 -10.45
CA LEU A 96 9.35 4.12 -11.73
C LEU A 96 10.17 2.84 -11.60
N ALA A 97 10.86 2.66 -10.48
CA ALA A 97 11.69 1.49 -10.20
C ALA A 97 10.95 0.14 -10.23
N PRO A 98 9.73 -0.02 -9.67
CA PRO A 98 8.99 -1.28 -9.76
C PRO A 98 8.55 -1.54 -11.19
N THR A 99 9.27 -2.43 -11.87
CA THR A 99 8.93 -2.89 -13.23
C THR A 99 7.87 -3.99 -13.16
N ASP A 100 6.81 -3.86 -13.96
CA ASP A 100 5.71 -4.82 -14.00
C ASP A 100 6.20 -6.22 -14.43
N ALA A 101 6.25 -7.12 -13.45
CA ALA A 101 6.66 -8.49 -13.63
C ALA A 101 5.71 -9.28 -14.55
N ALA A 102 4.46 -8.84 -14.75
CA ALA A 102 3.48 -9.49 -15.61
C ALA A 102 3.87 -9.38 -17.09
N LEU A 103 4.30 -8.20 -17.56
CA LEU A 103 4.80 -8.01 -18.92
C LEU A 103 6.08 -8.83 -19.17
N GLY A 104 6.96 -8.93 -18.17
CA GLY A 104 8.16 -9.75 -18.23
C GLY A 104 7.90 -11.27 -18.21
N LYS A 105 6.79 -11.75 -17.63
CA LYS A 105 6.37 -13.16 -17.70
C LYS A 105 5.94 -13.52 -19.13
N THR A 106 5.20 -12.65 -19.81
CA THR A 106 4.74 -12.85 -21.20
C THR A 106 5.90 -12.80 -22.19
N ALA A 107 6.86 -11.88 -22.03
CA ALA A 107 8.05 -11.80 -22.89
C ALA A 107 9.01 -13.01 -22.73
N ARG A 108 9.09 -13.60 -21.53
CA ARG A 108 9.89 -14.81 -21.24
C ARG A 108 9.26 -16.13 -21.72
N SER A 109 8.08 -16.09 -22.33
CA SER A 109 7.49 -17.26 -22.99
C SER A 109 8.16 -17.61 -24.33
N SER A 110 9.03 -16.72 -24.84
CA SER A 110 9.84 -16.99 -26.03
C SER A 110 10.79 -18.18 -25.82
N PRO A 111 10.87 -19.15 -26.75
CA PRO A 111 11.74 -20.33 -26.64
C PRO A 111 13.24 -20.06 -26.47
N ARG A 112 13.68 -18.81 -26.63
CA ARG A 112 15.10 -18.40 -26.62
C ARG A 112 15.66 -18.00 -25.25
N VAL A 113 14.87 -18.07 -24.16
CA VAL A 113 15.31 -17.59 -22.84
C VAL A 113 15.65 -18.76 -21.90
N PRO A 114 16.89 -18.84 -21.36
CA PRO A 114 17.31 -19.91 -20.45
C PRO A 114 16.44 -20.03 -19.20
N PRO A 115 16.19 -21.25 -18.68
CA PRO A 115 15.25 -21.52 -17.58
C PRO A 115 15.62 -20.84 -16.25
N LEU A 116 16.88 -20.41 -16.09
CA LEU A 116 17.38 -19.76 -14.88
C LEU A 116 16.76 -18.38 -14.62
N VAL A 117 16.25 -17.70 -15.65
CA VAL A 117 15.66 -16.36 -15.54
C VAL A 117 14.16 -16.43 -15.21
N ARG A 118 13.50 -17.61 -15.18
CA ARG A 118 12.03 -17.73 -15.04
C ARG A 118 11.47 -17.35 -13.65
N ASN A 119 12.28 -17.32 -12.60
CA ASN A 119 11.80 -17.14 -11.22
C ASN A 119 11.86 -15.69 -10.73
N GLY A 120 11.09 -14.81 -11.38
CA GLY A 120 10.90 -13.41 -10.96
C GLY A 120 9.76 -13.30 -9.95
N ARG A 121 10.05 -13.49 -8.66
CA ARG A 121 9.08 -13.46 -7.54
C ARG A 121 9.53 -12.59 -6.36
N VAL A 122 10.44 -11.69 -6.64
CA VAL A 122 11.19 -10.92 -5.64
C VAL A 122 10.32 -9.88 -4.94
N VAL A 123 9.53 -9.15 -5.73
CA VAL A 123 8.73 -8.03 -5.26
C VAL A 123 7.63 -8.53 -4.30
N ALA A 124 6.95 -9.62 -4.64
CA ALA A 124 5.95 -10.23 -3.75
C ALA A 124 6.56 -10.80 -2.46
N ALA A 125 7.77 -11.37 -2.51
CA ALA A 125 8.43 -11.85 -1.31
C ALA A 125 8.74 -10.71 -0.33
N THR A 126 9.11 -9.54 -0.81
CA THR A 126 9.48 -8.40 0.04
C THR A 126 8.26 -7.66 0.58
N ILE A 127 7.23 -7.49 -0.23
CA ILE A 127 5.97 -6.91 0.23
C ILE A 127 5.28 -7.87 1.21
N GLY A 128 5.25 -9.17 0.91
CA GLY A 128 4.72 -10.19 1.82
C GLY A 128 5.51 -10.28 3.14
N LEU A 129 6.84 -10.18 3.09
CA LEU A 129 7.67 -10.14 4.29
C LEU A 129 7.45 -8.86 5.10
N SER A 130 7.28 -7.71 4.46
CA SER A 130 6.97 -6.44 5.12
C SER A 130 5.61 -6.48 5.85
N ILE A 131 4.56 -6.99 5.18
CA ILE A 131 3.22 -7.16 5.77
C ILE A 131 3.27 -8.13 6.95
N LEU A 132 4.00 -9.25 6.81
CA LEU A 132 4.16 -10.23 7.88
C LEU A 132 4.94 -9.65 9.08
N LEU A 133 6.03 -8.90 8.83
CA LEU A 133 6.80 -8.24 9.89
C LEU A 133 5.95 -7.19 10.64
N HIS A 134 5.17 -6.38 9.92
CA HIS A 134 4.26 -5.41 10.54
C HIS A 134 3.18 -6.11 11.36
N GLY A 135 2.56 -7.17 10.81
CA GLY A 135 1.57 -7.97 11.53
C GLY A 135 2.12 -8.64 12.80
N MET A 136 3.38 -9.10 12.79
CA MET A 136 4.05 -9.65 13.97
C MET A 136 4.46 -8.59 15.00
N SER A 137 4.71 -7.34 14.58
CA SER A 137 5.07 -6.24 15.49
C SER A 137 3.87 -5.59 16.20
N ALA A 138 2.65 -5.80 15.70
CA ALA A 138 1.42 -5.24 16.26
C ALA A 138 1.18 -5.57 17.74
N PRO A 139 1.27 -6.84 18.21
CA PRO A 139 1.07 -7.15 19.63
C PRO A 139 2.15 -6.49 20.51
N TYR A 140 3.41 -6.45 20.05
CA TYR A 140 4.50 -5.84 20.81
C TYR A 140 4.29 -4.33 21.05
N PHE A 141 3.83 -3.59 20.04
CA PHE A 141 3.53 -2.16 20.18
C PHE A 141 2.26 -1.89 20.99
N ALA A 142 1.25 -2.77 20.88
CA ALA A 142 0.03 -2.67 21.67
C ALA A 142 0.32 -2.83 23.18
N ASP A 143 1.18 -3.80 23.54
CA ASP A 143 1.59 -4.02 24.93
C ASP A 143 2.42 -2.83 25.46
N LEU A 144 3.29 -2.26 24.64
CA LEU A 144 4.09 -1.08 24.99
C LEU A 144 3.23 0.15 25.29
N TYR A 145 2.22 0.39 24.46
CA TYR A 145 1.26 1.48 24.63
C TYR A 145 0.36 1.25 25.85
N GLY A 146 -0.12 0.01 26.07
CA GLY A 146 -0.91 -0.36 27.24
C GLY A 146 -0.16 -0.09 28.55
N ASN A 147 1.11 -0.52 28.63
CA ASN A 147 1.95 -0.30 29.80
C ASN A 147 2.21 1.19 30.07
N TRP A 148 2.46 1.98 29.02
CA TRP A 148 2.61 3.43 29.17
C TRP A 148 1.30 4.11 29.60
N TYR A 149 0.16 3.66 29.06
CA TYR A 149 -1.16 4.21 29.36
C TYR A 149 -1.57 3.92 30.81
N ASP A 150 -1.30 2.72 31.31
CA ASP A 150 -1.52 2.36 32.72
C ASP A 150 -0.60 3.17 33.65
N ALA A 151 0.66 3.37 33.27
CA ALA A 151 1.58 4.25 34.00
C ALA A 151 1.10 5.72 34.00
N ALA A 152 0.61 6.23 32.86
CA ALA A 152 0.09 7.59 32.74
C ALA A 152 -1.17 7.81 33.59
N LYS A 153 -2.08 6.83 33.63
CA LYS A 153 -3.26 6.86 34.52
C LYS A 153 -2.91 6.98 36.00
N THR A 154 -1.81 6.36 36.43
CA THR A 154 -1.39 6.47 37.84
C THR A 154 -0.80 7.82 38.20
N THR A 155 -0.35 8.61 37.22
CA THR A 155 0.31 9.90 37.43
C THR A 155 -0.65 11.08 37.27
N THR A 156 -1.75 10.93 36.52
CA THR A 156 -2.76 12.00 36.32
C THR A 156 -4.18 11.40 36.35
N PRO A 157 -4.90 11.49 37.49
CA PRO A 157 -6.20 10.84 37.69
C PRO A 157 -7.37 11.40 36.86
N ASP A 158 -7.15 12.45 36.08
CA ASP A 158 -8.20 13.25 35.43
C ASP A 158 -8.50 12.85 33.97
N LEU A 159 -7.89 11.76 33.46
CA LEU A 159 -8.23 11.18 32.14
C LEU A 159 -9.51 10.33 32.22
N ARG A 160 -10.60 10.91 32.77
CA ARG A 160 -11.95 10.33 32.87
C ARG A 160 -12.93 10.86 31.82
N GLU A 161 -12.45 11.58 30.82
CA GLU A 161 -13.28 12.24 29.82
C GLU A 161 -13.66 11.31 28.66
N ALA A 162 -14.63 10.41 28.87
CA ALA A 162 -15.48 9.87 27.78
C ALA A 162 -16.69 9.05 28.25
N GLN A 163 -16.90 8.81 29.56
CA GLN A 163 -18.05 8.01 30.03
C GLN A 163 -19.22 8.82 30.60
N ASP A 164 -19.05 10.10 30.93
CA ASP A 164 -20.11 10.89 31.58
C ASP A 164 -21.08 11.61 30.62
N THR A 165 -20.88 11.56 29.30
CA THR A 165 -21.76 12.26 28.34
C THR A 165 -22.96 11.46 27.86
N SER A 166 -23.10 10.17 28.21
CA SER A 166 -24.23 9.32 27.79
C SER A 166 -25.38 9.19 28.78
N GLU A 167 -25.28 9.73 30.01
CA GLU A 167 -26.38 9.64 31.00
C GLU A 167 -27.26 10.90 31.09
N GLY A 168 -26.95 11.98 30.36
CA GLY A 168 -27.65 13.27 30.45
C GLY A 168 -28.81 13.51 29.46
N PHE A 169 -29.07 12.61 28.51
CA PHE A 169 -29.97 12.89 27.38
C PHE A 169 -31.13 11.89 27.29
N GLY A 170 -32.02 11.88 28.28
CA GLY A 170 -33.22 11.06 28.18
C GLY A 170 -34.10 11.04 29.42
N LYS A 171 -34.80 12.15 29.71
CA LYS A 171 -36.19 12.18 30.21
C LYS A 171 -36.62 13.60 30.62
N GLN A 172 -36.98 14.40 29.62
CA GLN A 172 -37.96 15.46 29.80
C GLN A 172 -38.90 15.47 28.59
N HIS A 173 -40.10 14.92 28.75
CA HIS A 173 -41.37 15.57 28.42
C HIS A 173 -42.51 14.54 28.41
N GLY A 174 -43.51 14.76 29.25
CA GLY A 174 -44.72 13.94 29.32
C GLY A 174 -45.67 14.50 30.38
N GLY A 175 -46.25 15.67 30.10
CA GLY A 175 -47.23 16.30 30.97
C GLY A 175 -48.47 15.43 31.19
N SER A 176 -49.07 15.56 32.36
CA SER A 176 -50.47 15.22 32.56
C SER A 176 -51.09 16.06 33.69
N ARG A 177 -52.08 16.84 33.28
CA ARG A 177 -53.14 17.44 34.09
C ARG A 177 -53.69 16.46 35.13
N ARG A 178 -54.02 16.99 36.33
CA ARG A 178 -55.23 16.73 37.17
C ARG A 178 -55.09 17.58 38.44
N LEU A 179 -55.84 18.68 38.61
CA LEU A 179 -57.17 18.75 39.23
C LEU A 179 -57.26 18.02 40.58
N ARG A 180 -56.99 18.75 41.66
CA ARG A 180 -57.89 18.95 42.81
C ARG A 180 -57.35 20.01 43.76
#